data_AF-Q838W0-F1
#
_entry.id   AF-Q838W0-F1
#
_cell.length_a   1.000
_cell.length_b   1.000
_cell.length_c   1.000
_cell.angle_alpha   90.00
_cell.angle_beta   90.00
_cell.angle_gamma   90.00
#
_symmetry.space_group_name_H-M   'P 1'
#
loop_
_entity.id
_entity.type
_entity.pdbx_description
1 polymer ?
#
loop_
_entity_poly.entity_id
_entity_poly.type
_entity_poly.pdbx_seq_one_letter_code
_entity_poly.pdbx_strand_id
1 'polypeptide(L)' 'MGKRPIYLPIELQDVFELIEERKLDSIYFENGSRLESVRLHRWEFKEFGDTNFYVKQEYTPVEDQGVGKNETN' A
#
# COMPACT_ATOMS: atom_id res chain seq x y z
N MET A 1 -1.71 13.12 -19.65
CA MET A 1 -0.63 12.26 -19.09
C MET A 1 -1.24 11.49 -17.93
N GLY A 2 -1.36 10.16 -18.01
CA GLY A 2 -1.86 9.36 -16.88
C GLY A 2 -0.89 9.45 -15.71
N LYS A 3 -1.40 9.71 -14.50
CA LYS A 3 -0.56 9.71 -13.30
C LYS A 3 -0.11 8.27 -13.04
N ARG A 4 1.19 8.06 -12.83
CA ARG A 4 1.71 6.74 -12.46
C ARG A 4 1.19 6.41 -11.06
N PRO A 5 0.74 5.17 -10.81
CA PRO A 5 0.35 4.77 -9.46
C PRO A 5 1.53 4.93 -8.51
N ILE A 6 1.26 5.46 -7.32
CA ILE A 6 2.22 5.60 -6.24
C ILE A 6 2.00 4.42 -5.30
N TYR A 7 3.10 3.78 -4.90
CA TYR A 7 3.09 2.70 -3.92
C TYR A 7 3.85 3.17 -2.70
N LEU A 8 3.19 3.12 -1.54
CA LEU A 8 3.78 3.55 -0.27
C LEU A 8 4.17 2.31 0.55
N PRO A 9 5.36 2.29 1.16
CA PRO A 9 5.73 1.21 2.06
C PRO A 9 4.77 1.19 3.26
N ILE A 10 4.46 0.00 3.76
CA ILE A 10 3.62 -0.21 4.93
C ILE A 10 4.30 -1.20 5.88
N GLU A 11 3.97 -1.12 7.16
CA GLU A 11 4.50 -2.04 8.16
C GLU A 11 3.77 -3.39 8.10
N LEU A 12 4.42 -4.45 8.60
CA LEU A 12 3.81 -5.78 8.62
C LEU A 12 2.51 -5.82 9.43
N GLN A 13 2.38 -4.98 10.46
CA GLN A 13 1.12 -4.85 11.20
C GLN A 13 -0.03 -4.38 10.29
N ASP A 14 0.21 -3.32 9.49
CA ASP A 14 -0.78 -2.77 8.56
C ASP A 14 -1.20 -3.82 7.50
N VAL A 15 -0.27 -4.69 7.09
CA VAL A 15 -0.57 -5.80 6.17
C VAL A 15 -1.62 -6.73 6.77
N PHE A 16 -1.48 -7.12 8.04
CA PHE A 16 -2.46 -7.97 8.71
C PHE A 16 -3.81 -7.26 8.89
N GLU A 17 -3.81 -5.98 9.25
CA GLU A 17 -5.04 -5.17 9.34
C GLU A 17 -5.78 -5.15 7.98
N LEU A 18 -5.07 -4.91 6.88
CA LEU A 18 -5.65 -4.91 5.53
C LEU A 18 -6.15 -6.30 5.09
N ILE A 19 -5.52 -7.39 5.55
CA ILE A 19 -5.99 -8.76 5.31
C ILE A 19 -7.31 -9.01 6.07
N GLU A 20 -7.41 -8.57 7.33
CA GLU A 20 -8.63 -8.65 8.14
C GLU A 20 -9.78 -7.86 7.50
N GLU A 21 -9.49 -6.67 6.96
CA GLU A 21 -10.43 -5.84 6.21
C GLU A 21 -10.75 -6.38 4.81
N ARG A 22 -10.17 -7.51 4.40
CA ARG A 22 -10.32 -8.13 3.07
C ARG A 22 -9.86 -7.23 1.91
N LYS A 23 -8.91 -6.33 2.15
CA LYS A 23 -8.34 -5.39 1.16
C LYS A 23 -7.04 -5.90 0.52
N LEU A 24 -6.89 -7.21 0.35
CA LEU A 24 -5.67 -7.82 -0.22
C LEU A 24 -5.29 -7.28 -1.62
N ASP A 25 -6.26 -6.83 -2.42
CA ASP A 25 -6.01 -6.26 -3.76
C ASP A 25 -5.23 -4.93 -3.71
N SER A 26 -5.19 -4.28 -2.54
CA SER A 26 -4.43 -3.05 -2.31
C SER A 26 -2.98 -3.29 -1.91
N ILE A 27 -2.62 -4.52 -1.52
CA ILE A 27 -1.31 -4.89 -0.98
C ILE A 27 -0.42 -5.49 -2.08
N TYR A 28 0.80 -4.99 -2.13
CA TYR A 28 1.85 -5.38 -3.06
C TYR A 28 3.12 -5.72 -2.30
N PHE A 29 3.98 -6.51 -2.90
CA PHE A 29 5.30 -6.84 -2.37
C PHE A 29 6.36 -6.73 -3.47
N GLU A 30 7.61 -6.53 -3.05
CA GLU A 30 8.74 -6.50 -3.97
C GLU A 30 9.15 -7.92 -4.36
N ASN A 31 9.13 -8.22 -5.67
CA ASN A 31 9.65 -9.44 -6.25
C ASN A 31 10.73 -9.08 -7.30
N GLY A 32 12.00 -9.13 -6.87
CA GLY A 32 13.12 -8.71 -7.70
C GLY A 32 13.02 -7.22 -8.05
N SER A 33 12.78 -6.90 -9.33
CA SER A 33 12.66 -5.51 -9.79
C SER A 33 11.22 -5.06 -10.06
N ARG A 34 10.23 -5.78 -9.53
CA ARG A 34 8.80 -5.57 -9.79
C ARG A 34 8.00 -5.57 -8.50
N LEU A 35 6.88 -4.84 -8.51
CA LEU A 35 5.84 -4.96 -7.50
C LEU A 35 4.77 -5.92 -8.00
N GLU A 36 4.43 -6.90 -7.18
CA GLU A 36 3.39 -7.88 -7.46
C GLU A 36 2.31 -7.85 -6.37
N SER A 37 1.07 -8.17 -6.75
CA SER A 37 -0.01 -8.27 -5.76
C SER A 37 0.21 -9.49 -4.88
N VAL A 38 0.02 -9.33 -3.57
CA VAL A 38 0.16 -10.43 -2.60
C VAL A 38 -0.76 -11.62 -2.90
N ARG A 39 -1.85 -11.42 -3.65
CA ARG A 39 -2.79 -12.49 -4.03
C ARG A 39 -2.24 -13.48 -5.05
N LEU A 40 -1.19 -13.09 -5.78
CA LEU A 40 -0.57 -13.95 -6.79
C LEU A 40 0.46 -14.91 -6.19
N HIS A 41 0.80 -14.72 -4.92
CA HIS A 41 1.81 -15.51 -4.21
C HIS A 41 1.18 -16.33 -3.09
N ARG A 42 1.69 -17.55 -2.87
CA ARG A 42 1.33 -18.37 -1.71
C ARG A 42 2.36 -18.13 -0.63
N TRP A 43 1.94 -17.51 0.45
CA TRP A 43 2.83 -17.07 1.51
C TRP A 43 3.10 -18.16 2.55
N GLU A 44 4.37 -18.30 2.92
CA GLU A 44 4.76 -18.96 4.16
C GLU A 44 4.99 -17.92 5.27
N PHE A 45 4.70 -18.26 6.53
CA PHE A 45 4.80 -17.32 7.65
C PHE A 45 6.21 -16.70 7.78
N LYS A 46 7.26 -17.46 7.45
CA LYS A 46 8.65 -17.00 7.47
C LYS A 46 8.94 -15.89 6.44
N GLU A 47 8.20 -15.84 5.34
CA GLU A 47 8.46 -14.89 4.24
C GLU A 47 8.06 -13.46 4.64
N PHE A 48 7.10 -13.31 5.55
CA PHE A 48 6.63 -11.99 5.99
C PHE A 48 7.70 -11.16 6.70
N GLY A 49 8.65 -11.79 7.40
CA GLY A 49 9.72 -11.09 8.11
C GLY A 49 10.79 -10.49 7.20
N ASP A 50 10.97 -11.07 6.02
CA ASP A 50 12.02 -10.70 5.06
C ASP A 50 11.47 -9.90 3.86
N THR A 51 10.16 -9.63 3.83
CA THR A 51 9.48 -9.01 2.69
C THR A 51 9.04 -7.59 2.98
N ASN A 52 9.37 -6.67 2.07
CA ASN A 52 8.81 -5.32 2.08
C ASN A 52 7.43 -5.30 1.43
N PHE A 53 6.46 -4.72 2.12
CA PHE A 53 5.08 -4.58 1.65
C PHE A 53 4.75 -3.13 1.31
N TYR A 54 3.82 -2.98 0.39
CA TYR A 54 3.40 -1.68 -0.13
C TYR A 54 1.90 -1.65 -0.34
N VAL A 55 1.30 -0.47 -0.19
CA VAL A 55 -0.08 -0.20 -0.57
C VAL A 55 -0.12 0.68 -1.81
N LYS A 56 -1.03 0.38 -2.75
CA LYS A 56 -1.29 1.26 -3.88
C LYS A 56 -2.11 2.46 -3.41
N GLN A 57 -1.56 3.66 -3.50
CA GLN A 57 -2.28 4.87 -3.19
C GLN A 57 -3.31 5.13 -4.31
N GLU A 58 -4.60 5.11 -3.95
CA GLU A 58 -5.62 5.70 -4.80
C GLU A 58 -5.38 7.21 -4.84
N TYR A 59 -5.28 7.77 -6.05
CA TYR A 59 -5.07 9.21 -6.19
C TYR A 59 -6.28 9.95 -5.64
N THR A 60 -6.17 10.47 -4.42
CA THR A 60 -7.06 11.50 -3.90
C THR A 60 -6.57 12.84 -4.47
N PRO A 61 -7.38 13.60 -5.23
CA PRO A 61 -7.03 14.94 -5.67
C PRO A 61 -6.56 15.81 -4.51
N VAL A 62 -5.57 16.69 -4.74
CA VAL A 62 -5.03 17.59 -3.70
C VAL A 62 -6.13 18.44 -3.04
N GLU A 63 -7.21 18.74 -3.77
CA GLU A 63 -8.41 19.44 -3.29
C GLU A 63 -9.16 18.68 -2.17
N ASP A 64 -9.04 17.35 -2.16
CA ASP A 64 -9.68 16.43 -1.21
C ASP A 64 -8.68 15.87 -0.17
N GLN A 65 -7.38 16.11 -0.36
CA GLN A 65 -6.37 15.85 0.66
C GLN A 65 -6.43 17.00 1.66
N GLY A 66 -7.03 16.77 2.83
CA GLY A 66 -7.27 17.78 3.89
C GLY A 66 -6.02 18.40 4.53
N VAL A 67 -4.92 18.56 3.80
CA VAL A 67 -3.71 19.24 4.21
C VAL A 67 -3.87 20.73 3.90
N GLY A 68 -4.29 21.50 4.92
CA GLY A 68 -4.10 22.95 4.94
C GLY A 68 -5.29 23.82 4.49
N LYS A 69 -6.52 23.53 4.91
CA LYS A 69 -7.52 24.61 5.05
C LYS A 69 -7.23 25.34 6.36
N ASN A 70 -6.34 26.32 6.25
CA ASN A 70 -6.07 27.44 7.15
C ASN A 70 -7.05 27.60 8.33
N GLU A 71 -6.57 27.38 9.55
CA GLU A 71 -7.01 28.15 10.71
C GLU A 71 -5.91 29.17 11.04
N THR A 72 -5.81 30.20 10.20
CA THR A 72 -5.16 31.46 10.59
C THR A 72 -6.20 32.31 11.30
N ASN A 73 -5.97 32.54 12.60
CA ASN A 73 -6.46 33.61 13.49
C ASN A 73 -7.76 34.34 13.13
#